data_AF-A0A392TDQ4-F1
#
_entry.id   AF-A0A392TDQ4-F1
#
_cell.length_a   1.000
_cell.length_b   1.000
_cell.length_c   1.000
_cell.angle_alpha   90.00
_cell.angle_beta   90.00
_cell.angle_gamma   90.00
#
_symmetry.space_group_name_H-M   'P 1'
#
loop_
_entity.id
_entity.type
_entity.pdbx_description
1 polymer ?
#
loop_
_entity_poly.entity_id
_entity_poly.type
_entity_poly.pdbx_seq_one_letter_code
_entity_poly.pdbx_strand_id
1 'polypeptide(L)' 'MTSSTFEWLTNLLEPLLECRDPSYLFPLNLSAGVRLGIGLFRLANGSDYTEISNQFNVPVSVAKFCV' A
#
# COMPACT_ATOMS: atom_id res chain seq x y z
N MET A 1 -7.19 10.11 -11.08
CA MET A 1 -7.54 10.58 -9.72
C MET A 1 -6.67 11.79 -9.42
N THR A 2 -7.20 12.83 -8.77
CA THR A 2 -6.37 13.98 -8.35
C THR A 2 -5.64 13.67 -7.04
N SER A 3 -4.58 14.42 -6.72
CA SER A 3 -3.87 14.29 -5.43
C SER A 3 -4.82 14.48 -4.25
N SER A 4 -5.69 15.48 -4.31
CA SER A 4 -6.66 15.78 -3.25
C SER A 4 -7.65 14.64 -3.00
N THR A 5 -8.12 13.95 -4.06
CA THR A 5 -8.99 12.78 -3.89
C THR A 5 -8.23 11.62 -3.27
N PHE A 6 -6.95 11.43 -3.63
CA PHE A 6 -6.12 10.37 -3.05
C PHE A 6 -5.83 10.61 -1.58
N GLU A 7 -5.46 11.83 -1.20
CA GLU A 7 -5.21 12.22 0.19
C GLU A 7 -6.48 12.05 1.03
N TRP A 8 -7.62 12.51 0.52
CA TRP A 8 -8.91 12.29 1.18
C TRP A 8 -9.21 10.81 1.42
N LEU A 9 -9.02 9.97 0.40
CA LEU A 9 -9.25 8.52 0.52
C LEU A 9 -8.26 7.87 1.50
N THR A 10 -7.00 8.29 1.48
CA THR A 10 -5.96 7.79 2.39
C THR A 10 -6.32 8.11 3.83
N ASN A 11 -6.66 9.36 4.13
CA ASN A 11 -7.04 9.79 5.47
C ASN A 11 -8.32 9.09 5.97
N LEU A 12 -9.27 8.83 5.06
CA LEU A 12 -10.49 8.09 5.39
C LEU A 12 -10.20 6.63 5.79
N LEU A 13 -9.22 6.01 5.15
CA LEU A 13 -8.90 4.59 5.34
C LEU A 13 -7.76 4.33 6.33
N GLU A 14 -7.02 5.36 6.74
CA GLU A 14 -5.86 5.26 7.62
C GLU A 14 -6.13 4.43 8.89
N PRO A 15 -7.24 4.60 9.64
CA PRO A 15 -7.53 3.78 10.82
C PRO A 15 -7.65 2.27 10.51
N LEU A 16 -8.17 1.92 9.33
CA LEU A 16 -8.32 0.54 8.89
C LEU A 16 -6.98 -0.06 8.43
N LEU A 17 -6.14 0.78 7.80
CA LEU A 17 -4.81 0.39 7.37
C LEU A 17 -3.88 0.16 8.56
N GLU A 18 -3.97 0.98 9.60
CA GLU A 18 -3.26 0.81 10.87
C GLU A 18 -3.71 -0.46 11.60
N CYS A 19 -5.01 -0.78 11.64
CA CYS A 19 -5.50 -2.04 12.22
C CYS A 19 -4.98 -3.30 11.51
N ARG A 20 -4.57 -3.20 10.25
CA ARG A 20 -4.03 -4.33 9.47
C ARG A 20 -2.55 -4.57 9.75
N ASP A 21 -1.84 -3.66 10.43
CA ASP A 21 -0.45 -3.88 10.83
C ASP A 21 -0.40 -4.90 11.98
N PRO A 22 0.11 -6.12 11.75
CA PRO A 22 0.16 -7.13 12.79
C PRO A 22 1.28 -6.71 13.74
N SER A 23 0.96 -6.43 15.00
CA SER A 23 1.94 -6.01 16.02
C SER A 23 3.10 -7.00 16.24
N TYR A 24 2.99 -8.22 15.71
CA TYR A 24 4.01 -9.27 15.73
C TYR A 24 4.88 -9.34 14.47
N LEU A 25 4.47 -8.72 13.36
CA LEU A 25 5.28 -8.56 12.16
C LEU A 25 5.99 -7.22 12.28
N PHE A 26 7.27 -7.17 11.91
CA PHE A 26 8.06 -5.94 11.94
C PHE A 26 7.24 -4.79 11.33
N PRO A 27 7.19 -3.60 11.96
CA PRO A 27 6.40 -2.50 11.45
C PRO A 27 6.80 -2.26 10.01
N LEU A 28 5.83 -2.38 9.08
CA LEU A 28 6.03 -1.94 7.71
C LEU A 28 6.26 -0.43 7.81
N ASN A 29 7.51 0.01 7.70
CA ASN A 29 7.88 1.43 7.76
C ASN A 29 7.43 2.16 6.48
N LEU A 30 6.12 2.15 6.23
CA LEU A 30 5.43 2.59 5.02
C LEU A 30 4.14 3.31 5.43
N SER A 31 3.96 4.51 4.88
CA SER A 31 2.74 5.27 5.14
C SER A 31 1.49 4.57 4.60
N ALA A 32 0.34 4.87 5.20
CA ALA A 32 -0.96 4.41 4.74
C ALA A 32 -1.17 4.69 3.24
N GLY A 33 -0.75 5.87 2.77
CA GLY A 33 -0.84 6.26 1.36
C GLY A 33 -0.04 5.36 0.44
N VAL A 34 1.21 4.99 0.78
CA VAL A 34 2.00 4.10 -0.07
C VAL A 34 1.38 2.70 -0.11
N ARG A 35 0.91 2.19 1.04
CA ARG A 35 0.25 0.88 1.13
C ARG A 35 -1.02 0.83 0.29
N LEU A 36 -1.86 1.87 0.38
CA LEU A 36 -3.05 2.01 -0.45
C LEU A 36 -2.71 2.14 -1.94
N GLY A 37 -1.68 2.93 -2.26
CA GLY A 37 -1.18 3.09 -3.63
C GLY A 37 -0.77 1.77 -4.27
N ILE A 38 -0.07 0.90 -3.53
CA ILE A 38 0.31 -0.44 -3.99
C ILE A 38 -0.94 -1.29 -4.29
N GLY A 39 -1.90 -1.33 -3.37
CA GLY A 39 -3.14 -2.09 -3.55
C GLY A 39 -3.94 -1.62 -4.77
N LEU A 40 -4.10 -0.30 -4.92
CA LEU A 40 -4.81 0.30 -6.06
C LEU A 40 -4.07 0.06 -7.38
N PHE A 41 -2.74 0.12 -7.39
CA PHE A 41 -1.93 -0.15 -8.57
C PHE A 41 -2.11 -1.59 -9.06
N ARG A 42 -2.10 -2.58 -8.16
CA ARG A 42 -2.40 -3.97 -8.52
C ARG A 42 -3.83 -4.13 -9.02
N LEU A 43 -4.80 -3.51 -8.35
CA LEU A 43 -6.21 -3.60 -8.75
C LEU A 43 -6.45 -3.01 -10.15
N ALA A 44 -5.80 -1.90 -10.49
CA ALA A 44 -5.98 -1.23 -11.76
C ALA A 44 -5.25 -1.93 -12.92
N ASN A 45 -4.04 -2.45 -12.67
CA ASN A 45 -3.16 -2.93 -13.74
C ASN A 45 -3.01 -4.46 -13.79
N GLY A 46 -3.41 -5.19 -12.75
CA GLY A 46 -3.17 -6.63 -12.65
C GLY A 46 -1.69 -7.01 -12.48
N SER A 47 -0.81 -6.04 -12.16
CA SER A 47 0.63 -6.23 -12.05
C SER A 47 1.05 -7.30 -11.05
N ASP A 48 2.15 -7.97 -11.35
CA ASP A 48 2.73 -8.96 -10.46
C ASP A 48 3.54 -8.31 -9.31
N TYR A 49 3.95 -9.12 -8.33
CA TYR A 49 4.66 -8.60 -7.14
C TYR A 49 6.05 -8.05 -7.44
N THR A 50 6.70 -8.50 -8.51
CA THR A 50 8.02 -8.03 -8.93
C THR A 50 7.90 -6.65 -9.56
N GLU A 51 6.90 -6.46 -10.42
CA GLU A 51 6.56 -5.16 -11.01
C GLU A 51 6.21 -4.13 -9.94
N ILE A 52 5.38 -4.51 -8.96
CA ILE A 52 5.02 -3.64 -7.83
C ILE A 52 6.26 -3.30 -6.98
N SER A 53 7.09 -4.31 -6.67
CA SER A 53 8.33 -4.12 -5.91
C SER A 53 9.24 -3.10 -6.57
N ASN A 54 9.43 -3.19 -7.89
CA ASN A 54 10.23 -2.26 -8.66
C ASN A 54 9.60 -0.86 -8.74
N GLN A 55 8.28 -0.78 -9.00
CA GLN A 55 7.57 0.49 -9.17
C GLN A 55 7.55 1.33 -7.89
N PHE A 56 7.39 0.69 -6.72
CA PHE A 56 7.29 1.37 -5.43
C PHE A 56 8.60 1.34 -4.63
N ASN A 57 9.66 0.74 -5.17
CA ASN A 57 10.95 0.56 -4.51
C ASN A 57 10.82 -0.07 -3.10
N VAL A 58 10.05 -1.15 -3.01
CA VAL A 58 9.82 -1.91 -1.77
C VAL A 58 10.20 -3.37 -1.96
N PRO A 59 10.60 -4.10 -0.91
CA PRO A 59 10.82 -5.54 -1.01
C PRO A 59 9.58 -6.30 -1.51
N VAL A 60 9.78 -7.41 -2.22
CA VAL A 60 8.66 -8.27 -2.70
C VAL A 60 7.76 -8.76 -1.55
N SER A 61 8.31 -8.98 -0.35
CA SER A 61 7.53 -9.33 0.84
C SER A 61 6.55 -8.23 1.24
N VAL A 62 6.95 -6.97 1.13
CA VAL A 62 6.08 -5.81 1.35
C VAL A 62 5.01 -5.73 0.26
N ALA A 63 5.40 -5.89 -1.01
CA ALA A 63 4.44 -5.88 -2.12
C ALA A 63 3.34 -6.95 -1.95
N LYS A 64 3.69 -8.14 -1.44
CA LYS A 64 2.73 -9.20 -1.09
C LYS A 64 1.85 -8.85 0.10
N PHE A 65 2.39 -8.18 1.11
CA PHE A 65 1.61 -7.77 2.29
C PHE A 65 0.57 -6.70 1.96
N CYS A 66 0.92 -5.75 1.09
CA CYS A 66 0.06 -4.61 0.74
C CYS A 66 -1.12 -4.96 -0.18
N VAL A 67 -1.22 -6.21 -0.66
CA VAL A 67 -2.33 -6.66 -1.51
C VAL A 67 -3.02 -7.86 -0.88
#